data_AF-A0A7S0B3V5-F1
#
_entry.id   AF-A0A7S0B3V5-F1
#
_cell.length_a   1.000
_cell.length_b   1.000
_cell.length_c   1.000
_cell.angle_alpha   90.00
_cell.angle_beta   90.00
_cell.angle_gamma   90.00
#
_symmetry.space_group_name_H-M   'P 1'
#
loop_
_entity.id
_entity.type
_entity.pdbx_description
1 polymer ?
#
loop_
_entity_poly.entity_id
_entity_poly.type
_entity_poly.pdbx_seq_one_letter_code
_entity_poly.pdbx_strand_id
1 'polypeptide(L)'
;GTSDLICECAVPVTDTTTSTTTTTVAAMTTASAGGLPSLETFTHFAGTSCLPGPSTQGLPGKSPLPSPVSLEECRGECRREPACEAFVMIRGQEAAGQCWLRKGISLAECIEGTVYDTWLRTSRDSSAVLPEPTSMPEAAAPLKAGDVVALHNGIHNRFVRMNQGNVDGAGPKDADALPSDWAGARFTVVDGGDGQIALHNSVHNRF
;
A
#
# COMPACT_ATOMS: atom_id res chain seq x y z
N GLY A 1 -71.75 -31.80 60.29
CA GLY A 1 -70.73 -31.07 59.50
C GLY A 1 -70.41 -31.93 58.32
N THR A 2 -70.33 -31.44 57.09
CA THR A 2 -69.95 -30.13 56.55
C THR A 2 -70.42 -30.15 55.08
N SER A 3 -71.34 -29.28 54.66
CA SER A 3 -71.05 -27.99 54.00
C SER A 3 -70.44 -28.15 52.61
N ASP A 4 -71.31 -28.34 51.62
CA ASP A 4 -71.11 -27.96 50.22
C ASP A 4 -71.21 -26.44 50.10
N LEU A 5 -70.19 -25.79 49.52
CA LEU A 5 -70.29 -24.47 48.92
C LEU A 5 -69.14 -24.25 47.94
N ILE A 6 -69.57 -23.85 46.75
CA ILE A 6 -68.89 -23.33 45.57
C ILE A 6 -67.81 -22.28 45.90
N CYS A 7 -66.87 -22.11 44.96
CA CYS A 7 -66.07 -20.90 44.63
C CYS A 7 -64.58 -21.24 44.58
N GLU A 8 -63.74 -20.66 43.73
CA GLU A 8 -63.86 -19.73 42.61
C GLU A 8 -62.47 -19.68 41.97
N CYS A 9 -62.44 -19.09 40.79
CA CYS A 9 -61.30 -18.49 40.11
C CYS A 9 -60.23 -17.92 41.05
N ALA A 10 -58.97 -18.30 40.84
CA ALA A 10 -57.82 -17.47 41.16
C ALA A 10 -56.62 -17.88 40.30
N VAL A 11 -56.17 -16.97 39.44
CA VAL A 11 -54.78 -16.98 38.95
C VAL A 11 -53.85 -16.59 40.11
N PRO A 12 -52.71 -17.27 40.23
CA PRO A 12 -51.52 -16.59 40.70
C PRO A 12 -50.30 -16.80 39.79
N VAL A 13 -49.51 -15.73 39.74
CA VAL A 13 -48.20 -15.57 39.09
C VAL A 13 -47.11 -16.41 39.77
N THR A 14 -46.11 -16.83 38.96
CA THR A 14 -44.69 -17.17 39.26
C THR A 14 -44.44 -18.15 40.43
N ASP A 15 -43.71 -19.27 40.27
CA ASP A 15 -42.31 -19.33 39.86
C ASP A 15 -41.84 -20.81 39.69
N THR A 16 -40.90 -21.03 38.77
CA THR A 16 -39.73 -21.95 38.80
C THR A 16 -39.79 -23.36 39.43
N THR A 17 -39.38 -24.40 38.67
CA THR A 17 -38.26 -25.38 38.94
C THR A 17 -38.40 -26.61 38.00
N THR A 18 -37.65 -26.76 36.89
CA THR A 18 -36.30 -27.38 36.67
C THR A 18 -36.25 -28.91 36.46
N SER A 19 -35.85 -29.33 35.25
CA SER A 19 -34.87 -30.40 34.94
C SER A 19 -34.84 -30.69 33.43
N THR A 20 -33.79 -31.07 32.70
CA THR A 20 -32.31 -31.12 32.82
C THR A 20 -31.82 -31.63 31.45
N THR A 21 -30.92 -30.93 30.75
CA THR A 21 -29.84 -31.48 29.87
C THR A 21 -29.09 -30.32 29.19
N THR A 22 -27.95 -29.89 29.74
CA THR A 22 -26.56 -30.29 29.38
C THR A 22 -26.05 -29.76 28.03
N THR A 23 -25.44 -28.57 28.12
CA THR A 23 -24.11 -28.19 27.62
C THR A 23 -23.54 -28.89 26.38
N THR A 24 -23.43 -28.16 25.27
CA THR A 24 -22.11 -27.85 24.69
C THR A 24 -22.19 -26.61 23.79
N VAL A 25 -21.59 -25.53 24.30
CA VAL A 25 -21.24 -24.33 23.53
C VAL A 25 -19.99 -24.69 22.73
N ALA A 26 -20.12 -24.90 21.43
CA ALA A 26 -18.96 -24.96 20.55
C ALA A 26 -18.47 -23.52 20.33
N ALA A 27 -17.32 -23.24 20.94
CA ALA A 27 -16.58 -21.99 20.82
C ALA A 27 -16.27 -21.69 19.35
N MET A 28 -16.71 -20.53 18.86
CA MET A 28 -16.12 -19.91 17.69
C MET A 28 -14.93 -19.08 18.15
N THR A 29 -13.78 -19.74 18.33
CA THR A 29 -12.51 -19.09 18.59
C THR A 29 -11.70 -19.04 17.29
N THR A 30 -11.35 -17.82 16.90
CA THR A 30 -10.10 -17.41 16.24
C THR A 30 -9.71 -18.07 14.92
N ALA A 31 -9.90 -17.31 13.84
CA ALA A 31 -8.90 -17.22 12.77
C ALA A 31 -8.27 -15.82 12.82
N SER A 32 -6.98 -15.77 13.16
CA SER A 32 -6.13 -14.59 12.98
C SER A 32 -5.13 -14.88 11.86
N ALA A 33 -4.68 -13.82 11.21
CA ALA A 33 -3.66 -13.72 10.16
C ALA A 33 -4.11 -14.03 8.72
N GLY A 34 -4.55 -12.98 8.02
CA GLY A 34 -4.71 -12.95 6.57
C GLY A 34 -4.89 -11.53 6.02
N GLY A 35 -4.07 -10.57 6.49
CA GLY A 35 -4.06 -9.17 6.06
C GLY A 35 -5.18 -8.32 6.69
N LEU A 36 -4.84 -7.12 7.19
CA LEU A 36 -5.86 -6.08 7.34
C LEU A 36 -6.58 -5.97 5.98
N PRO A 37 -7.93 -5.82 5.92
CA PRO A 37 -8.52 -5.33 4.69
C PRO A 37 -7.86 -3.98 4.45
N SER A 38 -7.02 -3.88 3.42
CA SER A 38 -6.41 -2.62 3.05
C SER A 38 -7.55 -1.61 2.97
N LEU A 39 -7.51 -0.64 3.89
CA LEU A 39 -8.48 0.43 4.11
C LEU A 39 -8.42 1.41 2.92
N GLU A 40 -8.41 0.90 1.69
CA GLU A 40 -8.55 1.66 0.46
C GLU A 40 -9.95 2.25 0.48
N THR A 41 -9.97 3.43 1.07
CA THR A 41 -11.15 4.24 1.25
C THR A 41 -11.36 4.99 -0.06
N PHE A 42 -12.60 5.32 -0.38
CA PHE A 42 -12.90 6.21 -1.48
C PHE A 42 -13.47 7.49 -0.89
N THR A 43 -12.86 8.63 -1.20
CA THR A 43 -13.44 9.93 -0.89
C THR A 43 -14.52 10.22 -1.91
N HIS A 44 -15.75 10.37 -1.43
CA HIS A 44 -16.93 10.66 -2.24
C HIS A 44 -17.12 12.17 -2.41
N PHE A 45 -17.20 12.60 -3.66
CA PHE A 45 -17.49 13.97 -4.08
C PHE A 45 -18.87 13.98 -4.74
N ALA A 46 -19.89 14.27 -3.93
CA ALA A 46 -21.28 14.29 -4.38
C ALA A 46 -21.57 15.48 -5.29
N GLY A 47 -22.25 15.25 -6.40
CA GLY A 47 -22.55 16.27 -7.41
C GLY A 47 -21.35 16.71 -8.25
N THR A 48 -20.22 15.99 -8.18
CA THR A 48 -18.99 16.31 -8.90
C THR A 48 -18.75 15.32 -10.05
N SER A 49 -18.59 15.82 -11.27
CA SER A 49 -18.24 15.02 -12.45
C SER A 49 -16.82 15.28 -12.92
N CYS A 50 -15.99 14.24 -12.91
CA CYS A 50 -14.65 14.25 -13.49
C CYS A 50 -14.61 13.62 -14.90
N LEU A 51 -15.73 13.62 -15.64
CA LEU A 51 -15.84 13.07 -17.00
C LEU A 51 -15.34 14.04 -18.11
N PRO A 52 -15.56 15.36 -18.03
CA PRO A 52 -15.01 16.32 -18.98
C PRO A 52 -13.84 17.08 -18.35
N GLY A 53 -12.62 16.54 -18.43
CA GLY A 53 -11.43 17.23 -17.96
C GLY A 53 -10.25 17.00 -18.90
N PRO A 54 -9.39 18.00 -19.15
CA PRO A 54 -8.20 17.82 -19.97
C PRO A 54 -7.22 16.80 -19.33
N SER A 55 -7.21 16.71 -17.99
CA SER A 55 -6.35 15.77 -17.28
C SER A 55 -7.01 14.40 -17.04
N THR A 56 -8.34 14.33 -17.03
CA THR A 56 -9.04 13.09 -16.68
C THR A 56 -9.13 12.17 -17.89
N GLN A 57 -8.37 11.09 -17.86
CA GLN A 57 -8.35 10.10 -18.94
C GLN A 57 -9.24 8.92 -18.54
N GLY A 58 -10.12 8.51 -19.46
CA GLY A 58 -10.82 7.24 -19.32
C GLY A 58 -9.84 6.08 -19.50
N LEU A 59 -10.02 5.01 -18.72
CA LEU A 59 -9.26 3.79 -18.94
C LEU A 59 -9.81 3.02 -20.14
N PRO A 60 -8.95 2.42 -20.99
CA PRO A 60 -9.37 1.74 -22.21
C PRO A 60 -10.31 0.58 -21.90
N GLY A 61 -11.51 0.59 -22.49
CA GLY A 61 -12.53 -0.44 -22.27
C GLY A 61 -13.16 -0.43 -20.86
N LYS A 62 -12.83 0.55 -20.01
CA LYS A 62 -13.32 0.66 -18.63
C LYS A 62 -13.97 2.02 -18.32
N SER A 63 -14.22 2.83 -19.34
CA SER A 63 -14.79 4.18 -19.22
C SER A 63 -15.80 4.43 -20.35
N PRO A 64 -16.98 3.78 -20.33
CA PRO A 64 -17.54 2.98 -19.22
C PRO A 64 -17.14 1.49 -19.19
N LEU A 65 -17.37 0.83 -18.06
CA LEU A 65 -17.42 -0.65 -17.96
C LEU A 65 -18.49 -1.24 -18.92
N PRO A 66 -18.32 -2.49 -19.40
CA PRO A 66 -19.21 -3.08 -20.40
C PRO A 66 -20.66 -3.32 -19.92
N SER A 67 -20.88 -3.39 -18.61
CA SER A 67 -22.20 -3.56 -18.00
C SER A 67 -22.39 -2.63 -16.80
N PRO A 68 -23.64 -2.27 -16.45
CA PRO A 68 -23.94 -1.60 -15.20
C PRO A 68 -23.52 -2.47 -14.01
N VAL A 69 -22.98 -1.83 -12.96
CA VAL A 69 -22.48 -2.50 -11.75
C VAL A 69 -22.93 -1.75 -10.51
N SER A 70 -22.87 -2.42 -9.36
CA SER A 70 -23.09 -1.75 -8.06
C SER A 70 -21.89 -0.87 -7.69
N LEU A 71 -22.08 0.05 -6.75
CA LEU A 71 -21.04 0.93 -6.24
C LEU A 71 -19.83 0.15 -5.71
N GLU A 72 -20.06 -0.92 -4.95
CA GLU A 72 -18.97 -1.71 -4.38
C GLU A 72 -18.22 -2.53 -5.46
N GLU A 73 -18.92 -2.89 -6.52
CA GLU A 73 -18.35 -3.61 -7.65
C GLU A 73 -17.55 -2.68 -8.57
N CYS A 74 -18.01 -1.44 -8.77
CA CYS A 74 -17.24 -0.37 -9.40
C CYS A 74 -15.99 -0.01 -8.58
N ARG A 75 -16.09 0.06 -7.24
CA ARG A 75 -14.91 0.19 -6.35
C ARG A 75 -13.97 -0.98 -6.54
N GLY A 76 -14.48 -2.21 -6.55
CA GLY A 76 -13.69 -3.42 -6.77
C GLY A 76 -12.93 -3.40 -8.09
N GLU A 77 -13.57 -2.99 -9.18
CA GLU A 77 -12.93 -2.82 -10.49
C GLU A 77 -11.83 -1.74 -10.47
N CYS A 78 -12.08 -0.60 -9.82
CA CYS A 78 -11.08 0.44 -9.67
C CYS A 78 -9.90 0.00 -8.78
N ARG A 79 -10.12 -0.84 -7.76
CA ARG A 79 -9.04 -1.40 -6.92
C ARG A 79 -8.17 -2.40 -7.69
N ARG A 80 -8.77 -3.20 -8.58
CA ARG A 80 -8.03 -4.18 -9.42
C ARG A 80 -7.22 -3.52 -10.51
N GLU A 81 -7.62 -2.33 -10.93
CA GLU A 81 -6.98 -1.61 -12.02
C GLU A 81 -5.95 -0.63 -11.45
N PRO A 82 -4.64 -0.90 -11.59
CA PRO A 82 -3.61 -0.07 -10.98
C PRO A 82 -3.63 1.37 -11.50
N ALA A 83 -4.04 1.57 -12.76
CA ALA A 83 -4.18 2.88 -13.36
C ALA A 83 -5.42 3.66 -12.89
N CYS A 84 -6.35 3.05 -12.15
CA CYS A 84 -7.57 3.74 -11.71
C CYS A 84 -7.31 4.59 -10.46
N GLU A 85 -7.53 5.90 -10.57
CA GLU A 85 -7.44 6.85 -9.45
C GLU A 85 -8.82 7.23 -8.93
N ALA A 86 -9.82 7.31 -9.80
CA ALA A 86 -11.20 7.56 -9.41
C ALA A 86 -12.18 6.85 -10.35
N PHE A 87 -13.43 6.81 -9.94
CA PHE A 87 -14.53 6.45 -10.82
C PHE A 87 -15.68 7.43 -10.68
N VAL A 88 -16.49 7.53 -11.74
CA VAL A 88 -17.70 8.36 -11.78
C VAL A 88 -18.90 7.44 -11.93
N MET A 89 -20.02 7.76 -11.26
CA MET A 89 -21.34 7.14 -11.45
C MET A 89 -22.43 8.21 -11.40
N ILE A 90 -23.62 7.91 -11.93
CA ILE A 90 -24.79 8.79 -11.80
C ILE A 90 -25.33 8.69 -10.37
N ARG A 91 -25.60 9.84 -9.75
CA ARG A 91 -26.15 9.93 -8.40
C ARG A 91 -27.51 9.23 -8.32
N GLY A 92 -27.68 8.38 -7.30
CA GLY A 92 -28.88 7.58 -7.11
C GLY A 92 -28.97 6.32 -8.01
N GLN A 93 -27.91 5.99 -8.74
CA GLN A 93 -27.79 4.73 -9.51
C GLN A 93 -26.70 3.80 -8.94
N GLU A 94 -26.39 3.92 -7.65
CA GLU A 94 -25.33 3.16 -6.98
C GLU A 94 -25.63 1.66 -6.88
N ALA A 95 -26.88 1.24 -7.01
CA ALA A 95 -27.25 -0.17 -6.97
C ALA A 95 -26.94 -0.92 -8.29
N ALA A 96 -27.05 -0.23 -9.43
CA ALA A 96 -26.87 -0.79 -10.77
C ALA A 96 -26.64 0.34 -11.80
N GLY A 97 -25.49 0.98 -11.71
CA GLY A 97 -25.17 2.18 -12.48
C GLY A 97 -24.00 1.96 -13.42
N GLN A 98 -23.91 2.82 -14.43
CA GLN A 98 -22.73 2.81 -15.28
C GLN A 98 -21.52 3.35 -14.51
N CYS A 99 -20.41 2.62 -14.60
CA CYS A 99 -19.14 2.93 -13.93
C CYS A 99 -18.13 3.42 -14.97
N TRP A 100 -17.56 4.61 -14.75
CA TRP A 100 -16.50 5.17 -15.59
C TRP A 100 -15.20 5.30 -14.81
N LEU A 101 -14.25 4.38 -15.02
CA LEU A 101 -12.94 4.47 -14.39
C LEU A 101 -12.11 5.60 -15.02
N ARG A 102 -11.38 6.34 -14.18
CA ARG A 102 -10.60 7.52 -14.54
C ARG A 102 -9.18 7.46 -13.95
N LYS A 103 -8.23 8.08 -14.65
CA LYS A 103 -6.85 8.32 -14.21
C LYS A 103 -6.45 9.79 -14.44
N GLY A 104 -5.38 10.24 -13.79
CA GLY A 104 -4.90 11.62 -13.87
C GLY A 104 -5.90 12.61 -13.26
N ILE A 105 -6.43 12.30 -12.08
CA ILE A 105 -7.52 13.10 -11.49
C ILE A 105 -6.99 14.37 -10.84
N SER A 106 -7.36 15.51 -11.42
CA SER A 106 -7.25 16.82 -10.80
C SER A 106 -8.63 17.29 -10.36
N LEU A 107 -8.92 17.27 -9.05
CA LEU A 107 -10.22 17.68 -8.50
C LEU A 107 -10.58 19.14 -8.86
N ALA A 108 -9.58 20.00 -9.07
CA ALA A 108 -9.77 21.39 -9.48
C ALA A 108 -10.34 21.54 -10.90
N GLU A 109 -10.25 20.50 -11.73
CA GLU A 109 -10.79 20.49 -13.10
C GLU A 109 -12.15 19.78 -13.20
N CYS A 110 -12.63 19.19 -12.10
CA CYS A 110 -13.92 18.52 -12.09
C CYS A 110 -15.07 19.53 -11.99
N ILE A 111 -16.21 19.20 -12.60
CA ILE A 111 -17.39 20.08 -12.63
C ILE A 111 -18.28 19.77 -11.44
N GLU A 112 -18.60 20.78 -10.64
CA GLU A 112 -19.55 20.69 -9.52
C GLU A 112 -21.00 20.97 -9.97
N GLY A 113 -21.99 20.60 -9.15
CA GLY A 113 -23.41 20.82 -9.44
C GLY A 113 -23.99 19.90 -10.51
N THR A 114 -23.35 18.76 -10.77
CA THR A 114 -23.76 17.78 -11.78
C THR A 114 -24.64 16.69 -11.17
N VAL A 115 -25.22 15.85 -12.05
CA VAL A 115 -25.93 14.62 -11.64
C VAL A 115 -25.00 13.44 -11.37
N TYR A 116 -23.69 13.63 -11.53
CA TYR A 116 -22.69 12.60 -11.29
C TYR A 116 -22.06 12.79 -9.94
N ASP A 117 -21.64 11.69 -9.37
CA ASP A 117 -20.78 11.65 -8.21
C ASP A 117 -19.43 11.05 -8.62
N THR A 118 -18.36 11.54 -8.01
CA THR A 118 -17.01 11.00 -8.20
C THR A 118 -16.50 10.39 -6.91
N TRP A 119 -15.87 9.23 -7.00
CA TRP A 119 -15.19 8.58 -5.89
C TRP A 119 -13.71 8.48 -6.19
N LEU A 120 -12.90 9.27 -5.48
CA LEU A 120 -11.44 9.25 -5.58
C LEU A 120 -10.87 8.21 -4.62
N ARG A 121 -10.00 7.33 -5.10
CA ARG A 121 -9.34 6.33 -4.26
C ARG A 121 -8.36 7.03 -3.32
N THR A 122 -8.57 6.89 -2.02
CA THR A 122 -7.61 7.27 -0.98
C THR A 122 -6.79 6.04 -0.60
N SER A 123 -5.91 5.63 -1.52
CA SER A 123 -4.79 4.74 -1.19
C SER A 123 -3.65 5.58 -0.62
N ARG A 124 -2.82 5.00 0.26
CA ARG A 124 -1.58 5.59 0.80
C ARG A 124 -0.53 5.98 -0.25
N ASP A 125 -0.84 5.90 -1.53
CA ASP A 125 0.02 6.39 -2.61
C ASP A 125 -0.03 7.91 -2.82
N SER A 126 -0.96 8.62 -2.18
CA SER A 126 -0.85 10.09 -2.05
C SER A 126 0.21 10.56 -1.03
N SER A 127 0.99 9.64 -0.43
CA SER A 127 2.19 9.98 0.34
C SER A 127 3.28 8.91 0.19
N ALA A 128 3.67 8.55 -1.04
CA ALA A 128 4.99 7.94 -1.30
C ALA A 128 5.41 7.88 -2.78
N VAL A 129 4.59 8.29 -3.76
CA VAL A 129 5.10 8.49 -5.12
C VAL A 129 5.53 9.95 -5.27
N LEU A 130 6.68 10.30 -4.67
CA LEU A 130 7.60 11.17 -5.40
C LEU A 130 7.87 10.46 -6.72
N PRO A 131 7.96 11.14 -7.89
CA PRO A 131 8.37 10.46 -9.11
C PRO A 131 9.62 9.66 -8.75
N GLU A 132 9.61 8.34 -8.98
CA GLU A 132 10.84 7.57 -8.94
C GLU A 132 11.86 8.40 -9.73
N PRO A 133 12.96 8.88 -9.10
CA PRO A 133 14.04 9.37 -9.91
C PRO A 133 14.50 8.14 -10.67
N THR A 134 14.17 8.09 -11.95
CA THR A 134 14.88 7.31 -12.95
C THR A 134 16.36 7.65 -12.81
N SER A 135 17.10 6.93 -11.94
CA SER A 135 18.57 6.79 -11.87
C SER A 135 19.15 6.53 -10.45
N MET A 136 18.68 5.52 -9.72
CA MET A 136 19.57 4.85 -8.74
C MET A 136 19.30 3.36 -8.80
N PRO A 137 20.26 2.49 -9.19
CA PRO A 137 20.05 1.07 -8.99
C PRO A 137 19.94 0.85 -7.49
N GLU A 138 18.91 0.10 -7.10
CA GLU A 138 18.89 -0.76 -5.92
C GLU A 138 19.56 -0.15 -4.68
N ALA A 139 18.75 0.44 -3.78
CA ALA A 139 19.20 0.71 -2.41
C ALA A 139 20.03 -0.48 -1.93
N ALA A 140 21.35 -0.24 -1.80
CA ALA A 140 22.32 -1.29 -1.63
C ALA A 140 21.86 -2.18 -0.47
N ALA A 141 21.64 -3.47 -0.78
CA ALA A 141 21.49 -4.48 0.24
C ALA A 141 22.58 -4.24 1.31
N PRO A 142 22.29 -4.46 2.61
CA PRO A 142 23.29 -4.25 3.66
C PRO A 142 24.57 -4.98 3.27
N LEU A 143 25.66 -4.21 3.15
CA LEU A 143 26.96 -4.70 2.69
C LEU A 143 27.35 -5.91 3.55
N LYS A 144 27.51 -7.06 2.92
CA LYS A 144 27.88 -8.29 3.62
C LYS A 144 29.40 -8.36 3.69
N ALA A 145 29.91 -8.87 4.82
CA ALA A 145 31.32 -9.22 4.88
C ALA A 145 31.65 -10.21 3.74
N GLY A 146 32.68 -9.88 2.95
CA GLY A 146 33.07 -10.58 1.73
C GLY A 146 32.75 -9.86 0.43
N ASP A 147 31.86 -8.86 0.43
CA ASP A 147 31.54 -8.08 -0.77
C ASP A 147 32.72 -7.21 -1.20
N VAL A 148 32.94 -7.07 -2.51
CA VAL A 148 33.94 -6.15 -3.07
C VAL A 148 33.22 -4.94 -3.65
N VAL A 149 33.45 -3.77 -3.04
CA VAL A 149 32.75 -2.52 -3.36
C VAL A 149 33.72 -1.42 -3.80
N ALA A 150 33.18 -0.38 -4.42
CA ALA A 150 33.87 0.88 -4.66
C ALA A 150 32.97 2.03 -4.21
N LEU A 151 33.57 3.07 -3.64
CA LEU A 151 32.85 4.24 -3.13
C LEU A 151 32.93 5.35 -4.17
N HIS A 152 31.78 5.79 -4.69
CA HIS A 152 31.70 6.89 -5.66
C HIS A 152 31.19 8.17 -5.02
N ASN A 153 31.79 9.30 -5.36
CA ASN A 153 31.27 10.62 -5.05
C ASN A 153 30.58 11.20 -6.30
N GLY A 154 29.25 11.25 -6.28
CA GLY A 154 28.44 11.78 -7.38
C GLY A 154 28.68 13.26 -7.68
N ILE A 155 29.08 14.07 -6.69
CA ILE A 155 29.34 15.51 -6.84
C ILE A 155 30.67 15.75 -7.58
N HIS A 156 31.69 14.96 -7.26
CA HIS A 156 33.04 15.09 -7.83
C HIS A 156 33.32 14.11 -8.97
N ASN A 157 32.31 13.31 -9.33
CA ASN A 157 32.33 12.23 -10.31
C ASN A 157 33.62 11.40 -10.26
N ARG A 158 33.91 10.81 -9.09
CA ARG A 158 35.15 10.03 -8.87
C ARG A 158 35.01 9.01 -7.77
N PHE A 159 35.86 7.99 -7.81
CA PHE A 159 35.94 6.96 -6.78
C PHE A 159 36.94 7.30 -5.68
N VAL A 160 36.66 6.86 -4.46
CA VAL A 160 37.65 6.79 -3.37
C VAL A 160 38.67 5.71 -3.72
N ARG A 161 39.94 6.02 -3.52
CA ARG A 161 41.06 5.12 -3.75
C ARG A 161 42.04 5.20 -2.59
N MET A 162 42.62 4.06 -2.23
CA MET A 162 43.79 4.00 -1.37
C MET A 162 45.05 3.99 -2.24
N ASN A 163 46.03 4.84 -1.91
CA ASN A 163 47.31 4.93 -2.61
C ASN A 163 48.46 5.21 -1.62
N GLN A 164 49.48 4.34 -1.61
CA GLN A 164 50.79 4.54 -0.94
C GLN A 164 50.77 5.16 0.47
N GLY A 165 49.69 4.98 1.24
CA GLY A 165 49.57 5.53 2.59
C GLY A 165 48.31 6.37 2.84
N ASN A 166 47.74 6.97 1.78
CA ASN A 166 46.63 7.92 1.89
C ASN A 166 45.37 7.40 1.19
N VAL A 167 44.22 7.94 1.60
CA VAL A 167 42.94 7.78 0.91
C VAL A 167 42.68 9.06 0.13
N ASP A 168 42.60 8.95 -1.20
CA ASP A 168 42.40 10.06 -2.12
C ASP A 168 41.25 9.80 -3.09
N GLY A 169 40.86 10.84 -3.84
CA GLY A 169 39.95 10.68 -4.97
C GLY A 169 40.73 10.26 -6.21
N ALA A 170 40.33 9.17 -6.84
CA ALA A 170 40.87 8.76 -8.13
C ALA A 170 40.53 9.78 -9.24
N GLY A 171 41.00 9.52 -10.48
CA GLY A 171 40.63 10.35 -11.64
C GLY A 171 39.11 10.35 -11.89
N PRO A 172 38.57 11.37 -12.60
CA PRO A 172 37.13 11.45 -12.86
C PRO A 172 36.61 10.21 -13.60
N LYS A 173 35.58 9.57 -13.05
CA LYS A 173 34.89 8.42 -13.64
C LYS A 173 33.45 8.31 -13.14
N ASP A 174 32.58 7.90 -14.05
CA ASP A 174 31.17 7.62 -13.78
C ASP A 174 31.02 6.43 -12.84
N ALA A 175 29.94 6.39 -12.06
CA ALA A 175 29.70 5.40 -11.01
C ALA A 175 29.72 3.95 -11.52
N ASP A 176 29.31 3.73 -12.77
CA ASP A 176 29.29 2.40 -13.42
C ASP A 176 30.56 2.11 -14.23
N ALA A 177 31.50 3.06 -14.29
CA ALA A 177 32.68 3.02 -15.14
C ALA A 177 33.98 2.80 -14.34
N LEU A 178 33.93 1.94 -13.32
CA LEU A 178 35.12 1.57 -12.52
C LEU A 178 36.07 0.69 -13.37
N PRO A 179 37.29 1.16 -13.69
CA PRO A 179 38.25 0.35 -14.43
C PRO A 179 38.68 -0.88 -13.63
N SER A 180 38.85 -2.03 -14.31
CA SER A 180 39.28 -3.27 -13.67
C SER A 180 40.70 -3.19 -13.09
N ASP A 181 41.55 -2.35 -13.67
CA ASP A 181 42.94 -2.10 -13.30
C ASP A 181 43.10 -1.17 -12.08
N TRP A 182 42.02 -0.55 -11.58
CA TRP A 182 42.06 0.35 -10.42
C TRP A 182 41.87 -0.41 -9.09
N ALA A 183 42.79 -1.32 -8.81
CA ALA A 183 42.71 -2.18 -7.63
C ALA A 183 42.81 -1.41 -6.29
N GLY A 184 43.34 -0.18 -6.28
CA GLY A 184 43.33 0.72 -5.12
C GLY A 184 41.94 1.31 -4.79
N ALA A 185 40.98 1.27 -5.72
CA ALA A 185 39.63 1.80 -5.53
C ALA A 185 38.60 0.72 -5.16
N ARG A 186 39.05 -0.54 -5.01
CA ARG A 186 38.25 -1.69 -4.61
C ARG A 186 38.51 -2.00 -3.14
N PHE A 187 37.43 -2.21 -2.40
CA PHE A 187 37.47 -2.52 -0.97
C PHE A 187 36.65 -3.75 -0.69
N THR A 188 37.25 -4.72 -0.01
CA THR A 188 36.56 -5.87 0.55
C THR A 188 35.91 -5.43 1.85
N VAL A 189 34.60 -5.61 1.95
CA VAL A 189 33.86 -5.40 3.19
C VAL A 189 34.26 -6.51 4.16
N VAL A 190 34.72 -6.15 5.35
CA VAL A 190 34.99 -7.09 6.44
C VAL A 190 34.11 -6.74 7.64
N ASP A 191 33.82 -7.73 8.47
CA ASP A 191 33.15 -7.51 9.76
C ASP A 191 34.13 -6.82 10.72
N GLY A 192 33.76 -5.62 11.18
CA GLY A 192 34.55 -4.83 12.13
C GLY A 192 34.25 -5.15 13.59
N GLY A 193 33.25 -6.00 13.87
CA GLY A 193 32.68 -6.17 15.20
C GLY A 193 31.69 -5.07 15.59
N ASP A 194 30.89 -5.28 16.63
CA ASP A 194 29.94 -4.31 17.18
C ASP A 194 28.94 -3.72 16.16
N GLY A 195 28.59 -4.50 15.12
CA GLY A 195 27.70 -4.06 14.06
C GLY A 195 28.33 -3.05 13.08
N GLN A 196 29.65 -2.87 13.13
CA GLN A 196 30.41 -2.05 12.19
C GLN A 196 30.98 -2.90 11.05
N ILE A 197 31.21 -2.25 9.91
CA ILE A 197 31.97 -2.83 8.80
C ILE A 197 33.31 -2.11 8.67
N ALA A 198 34.33 -2.80 8.17
CA ALA A 198 35.59 -2.21 7.75
C ALA A 198 35.82 -2.43 6.25
N LEU A 199 36.52 -1.51 5.60
CA LEU A 199 36.78 -1.54 4.17
C LEU A 199 38.26 -1.87 3.93
N HIS A 200 38.56 -3.12 3.60
CA HIS A 200 39.93 -3.58 3.36
C HIS A 200 40.35 -3.39 1.91
N ASN A 201 41.45 -2.71 1.65
CA ASN A 201 42.10 -2.74 0.35
C ASN A 201 43.14 -3.86 0.30
N SER A 202 42.90 -4.90 -0.51
CA SER A 202 43.78 -6.08 -0.58
C SER A 202 45.13 -5.81 -1.26
N VAL A 203 45.25 -4.76 -2.08
CA VAL A 203 46.53 -4.38 -2.70
C VAL A 203 47.47 -3.72 -1.70
N HIS A 204 46.91 -2.86 -0.85
CA HIS A 204 47.68 -2.15 0.17
C HIS A 204 47.70 -2.87 1.52
N ASN A 205 46.87 -3.91 1.68
CA ASN A 205 46.63 -4.65 2.91
C ASN A 205 46.33 -3.72 4.11
N ARG A 206 45.39 -2.79 3.91
CA ARG A 206 45.03 -1.73 4.87
C ARG A 206 43.53 -1.47 4.88
N PHE A 207 43.06 -0.86 5.96
CA PHE A 207 41.68 -0.39 6.14
C PHE A 207 41.60 1.12 5.99
#